data_AF-A0A7R9BYX7-F1
#
_entry.id   AF-A0A7R9BYX7-F1
#
_cell.length_a   1.000
_cell.length_b   1.000
_cell.length_c   1.000
_cell.angle_alpha   90.00
_cell.angle_beta   90.00
_cell.angle_gamma   90.00
#
_symmetry.space_group_name_H-M   'P 1'
#
loop_
_entity.id
_entity.type
_entity.pdbx_description
1 polymer ?
#
loop_
_entity_poly.entity_id
_entity_poly.type
_entity_poly.pdbx_seq_one_letter_code
_entity_poly.pdbx_strand_id
1 'polypeptide(L)'
;MLQVRSASPDVSVWFHAFGPPDNVTLSVDAAGVNASIVSPDLAASNGILYVIDHVLGIPYQNVFKKLSTDPMMKITYDLGTQRNFNEQMEDDKKKFTFFVPSNEAWEKQQSKNPSAMKKIMMGAFPGNTKMILERHLMANEAMELEEMVKQGKVQMARGGTIQVTKDNGAKNRNKVAPQANNKGKPESGTRYLVEWDGIVAEVERGDIECTNGYIHVIRDVLMKDKDVQVNTAAVPVGATSGFLSFTLLSFLAAKLLSL
;
A
#
# COMPACT_ATOMS: atom_id res chain seq x y z
N MET A 1 4.58 10.23 -15.10
CA MET A 1 4.73 10.89 -13.79
C MET A 1 6.11 11.53 -13.77
N LEU A 2 6.19 12.81 -13.37
CA LEU A 2 7.44 13.57 -13.29
C LEU A 2 7.61 14.13 -11.88
N GLN A 3 8.74 13.86 -11.24
CA GLN A 3 9.09 14.49 -9.96
C GLN A 3 9.91 15.76 -10.22
N VAL A 4 9.58 16.83 -9.51
CA VAL A 4 10.28 18.11 -9.56
C VAL A 4 10.56 18.57 -8.12
N ARG A 5 11.70 19.24 -7.93
CA ARG A 5 12.02 19.88 -6.65
C ARG A 5 11.25 21.18 -6.51
N SER A 6 10.66 21.41 -5.35
CA SER A 6 10.12 22.73 -5.01
C SER A 6 11.20 23.63 -4.41
N ALA A 7 10.85 24.90 -4.20
CA ALA A 7 11.68 25.82 -3.42
C ALA A 7 11.78 25.42 -1.94
N SER A 8 10.83 24.62 -1.44
CA SER A 8 10.91 23.99 -0.13
C SER A 8 11.71 22.68 -0.24
N PRO A 9 12.85 22.53 0.47
CA PRO A 9 13.76 21.40 0.29
C PRO A 9 13.12 20.04 0.64
N ASP A 10 12.15 20.05 1.56
CA ASP A 10 11.50 18.85 2.07
C ASP A 10 10.23 18.48 1.29
N VAL A 11 9.76 19.35 0.39
CA VAL A 11 8.55 19.11 -0.40
C VAL A 11 8.90 18.76 -1.84
N SER A 12 8.65 17.49 -2.19
CA SER A 12 8.66 17.03 -3.57
C SER A 12 7.32 17.30 -4.25
N VAL A 13 7.37 17.69 -5.52
CA VAL A 13 6.20 17.96 -6.35
C VAL A 13 6.14 16.94 -7.47
N TRP A 14 4.97 16.36 -7.70
CA TRP A 14 4.77 15.31 -8.68
C TRP A 14 3.73 15.73 -9.71
N PHE A 15 4.07 15.66 -10.99
CA PHE A 15 3.14 15.94 -12.07
C PHE A 15 2.64 14.65 -12.69
N HIS A 16 1.34 14.62 -12.92
CA HIS A 16 0.64 13.54 -13.59
C HIS A 16 -0.06 14.07 -14.83
N ALA A 17 -0.03 13.28 -15.89
CA ALA A 17 -0.73 13.55 -17.14
C ALA A 17 -1.63 12.35 -17.42
N PHE A 18 -2.91 12.63 -17.65
CA PHE A 18 -3.94 11.61 -17.89
C PHE A 18 -4.72 11.95 -19.15
N GLY A 19 -5.36 10.94 -19.74
CA GLY A 19 -6.19 11.12 -20.92
C GLY A 19 -5.45 10.88 -22.24
N PRO A 20 -6.20 10.91 -23.36
CA PRO A 20 -5.63 10.74 -24.69
C PRO A 20 -4.73 11.93 -25.07
N PRO A 21 -3.84 11.77 -26.07
CA PRO A 21 -2.92 12.83 -26.51
C PRO A 21 -3.61 14.15 -26.86
N ASP A 22 -4.85 14.08 -27.36
CA ASP A 22 -5.63 15.23 -27.81
C ASP A 22 -6.40 15.92 -26.68
N ASN A 23 -6.48 15.32 -25.48
CA ASN A 23 -7.16 15.87 -24.32
C ASN A 23 -6.45 15.43 -23.03
N VAL A 24 -5.26 15.97 -22.82
CA VAL A 24 -4.44 15.68 -21.65
C VAL A 24 -4.92 16.53 -20.47
N THR A 25 -5.35 15.86 -19.41
CA THR A 25 -5.56 16.49 -18.09
C THR A 25 -4.27 16.41 -17.29
N LEU A 26 -3.78 17.56 -16.83
CA LEU A 26 -2.61 17.64 -15.96
C LEU A 26 -3.04 17.82 -14.51
N SER A 27 -2.39 17.10 -13.60
CA SER A 27 -2.54 17.30 -12.17
C SER A 27 -1.17 17.37 -11.50
N VAL A 28 -1.14 18.01 -10.34
CA VAL A 28 0.03 18.14 -9.49
C VAL A 28 -0.27 17.60 -8.10
N ASP A 29 0.62 16.76 -7.57
CA ASP A 29 0.54 16.20 -6.23
C ASP A 29 1.74 16.66 -5.41
N ALA A 30 1.48 17.36 -4.30
CA ALA A 30 2.52 17.82 -3.38
C ALA A 30 1.93 18.06 -1.99
N ALA A 31 2.72 17.74 -0.95
CA ALA A 31 2.36 17.96 0.46
C ALA A 31 0.93 17.50 0.78
N GLY A 32 0.60 16.24 0.45
CA GLY A 32 -0.72 15.64 0.69
C GLY A 32 -1.80 15.97 -0.33
N VAL A 33 -1.68 17.06 -1.08
CA VAL A 33 -2.75 17.60 -1.95
C VAL A 33 -2.53 17.19 -3.40
N ASN A 34 -3.57 16.65 -4.04
CA ASN A 34 -3.64 16.51 -5.50
C ASN A 34 -4.54 17.62 -6.06
N ALA A 35 -3.98 18.47 -6.93
CA ALA A 35 -4.65 19.60 -7.55
C ALA A 35 -4.65 19.45 -9.08
N SER A 36 -5.78 19.74 -9.72
CA SER A 36 -5.88 19.79 -11.18
C SER A 36 -5.32 21.12 -11.68
N ILE A 37 -4.64 21.09 -12.82
CA ILE A 37 -4.21 22.32 -13.51
C ILE A 37 -5.38 22.84 -14.33
N VAL A 38 -5.88 24.02 -13.96
CA VAL A 38 -7.04 24.69 -14.56
C VAL A 38 -6.61 25.58 -15.74
N SER A 39 -5.46 26.23 -15.62
CA SER A 39 -4.91 27.06 -16.70
C SER A 39 -3.41 26.78 -16.84
N PRO A 40 -3.01 25.98 -17.84
CA PRO A 40 -1.61 25.68 -18.09
C PRO A 40 -0.93 26.77 -18.93
N ASP A 41 0.41 26.73 -18.94
CA ASP A 41 1.28 27.38 -19.93
C ASP A 41 1.17 28.92 -20.03
N LEU A 42 0.92 29.59 -18.90
CA LEU A 42 0.93 31.04 -18.86
C LEU A 42 2.37 31.56 -18.83
N ALA A 43 2.79 32.22 -19.92
CA ALA A 43 4.15 32.74 -20.03
C ALA A 43 4.44 33.87 -19.02
N ALA A 44 5.57 33.78 -18.34
CA ALA A 44 6.14 34.83 -17.50
C ALA A 44 7.56 35.17 -17.97
N SER A 45 8.08 36.33 -17.56
CA SER A 45 9.42 36.81 -17.99
C SER A 45 10.57 35.86 -17.62
N ASN A 46 10.38 35.05 -16.59
CA ASN A 46 11.37 34.14 -16.03
C ASN A 46 10.86 32.71 -15.86
N GLY A 47 9.73 32.34 -16.48
CA GLY A 47 9.16 31.00 -16.31
C GLY A 47 7.79 30.82 -16.91
N ILE A 48 7.09 29.80 -16.42
CA ILE A 48 5.73 29.43 -16.83
C ILE A 48 4.89 29.29 -15.57
N LEU A 49 3.68 29.85 -15.59
CA LEU A 49 2.71 29.73 -14.50
C LEU A 49 1.65 28.68 -14.87
N TYR A 50 1.31 27.86 -13.88
CA TYR A 50 0.22 26.90 -13.94
C TYR A 50 -0.77 27.24 -12.83
N VAL A 51 -2.02 27.53 -13.18
CA VAL A 51 -3.09 27.78 -12.21
C VAL A 51 -3.69 26.45 -11.78
N ILE A 52 -3.77 26.22 -10.48
CA ILE A 52 -4.28 24.99 -9.87
C ILE A 52 -5.55 25.24 -9.07
N ASP A 53 -6.40 24.23 -8.92
CA ASP A 53 -7.70 24.31 -8.25
C ASP A 53 -7.65 24.12 -6.72
N HIS A 54 -6.53 23.68 -6.16
CA HIS A 54 -6.33 23.48 -4.72
C HIS A 54 -5.02 24.08 -4.22
N VAL A 55 -5.02 24.56 -2.98
CA VAL A 55 -3.82 25.03 -2.29
C VAL A 55 -3.02 23.82 -1.81
N LEU A 56 -1.76 23.72 -2.25
CA LEU A 56 -0.86 22.64 -1.82
C LEU A 56 -0.51 22.79 -0.33
N GLY A 57 -0.36 21.66 0.38
CA GLY A 57 -0.05 21.64 1.82
C GLY A 57 -1.24 21.84 2.75
N ILE A 58 -2.47 21.92 2.23
CA ILE A 58 -3.70 21.90 3.05
C ILE A 58 -4.50 20.65 2.68
N PRO A 59 -4.34 19.53 3.40
CA PRO A 59 -4.99 18.29 3.05
C PRO A 59 -6.52 18.40 3.19
N TYR A 60 -7.23 17.94 2.16
CA TYR A 60 -8.71 17.93 2.10
C TYR A 60 -9.28 16.50 2.04
N GLN A 61 -8.40 15.49 2.05
CA GLN A 61 -8.75 14.08 1.97
C GLN A 61 -8.22 13.35 3.21
N ASN A 62 -9.00 12.41 3.71
CA ASN A 62 -8.54 11.45 4.71
C ASN A 62 -7.70 10.34 4.04
N VAL A 63 -7.03 9.51 4.86
CA VAL A 63 -6.16 8.42 4.40
C VAL A 63 -6.91 7.47 3.47
N PHE A 64 -8.17 7.13 3.79
CA PHE A 64 -9.01 6.31 2.92
C PHE A 64 -9.18 6.92 1.52
N LYS A 65 -9.59 8.18 1.45
CA LYS A 65 -9.87 8.87 0.19
C LYS A 65 -8.60 9.07 -0.63
N LYS A 66 -7.50 9.46 0.03
CA LYS A 66 -6.20 9.61 -0.63
C LYS A 66 -5.71 8.28 -1.21
N LEU A 67 -5.80 7.21 -0.44
CA LEU A 67 -5.46 5.85 -0.88
C LEU A 67 -6.28 5.42 -2.12
N SER A 68 -7.57 5.76 -2.17
CA SER A 68 -8.47 5.41 -3.28
C SER A 68 -8.26 6.19 -4.57
N THR A 69 -7.67 7.39 -4.49
CA THR A 69 -7.55 8.32 -5.62
C THR A 69 -6.16 8.37 -6.22
N ASP A 70 -5.11 8.02 -5.47
CA ASP A 70 -3.75 8.04 -5.96
C ASP A 70 -3.44 6.78 -6.81
N PRO A 71 -3.09 6.94 -8.11
CA PRO A 71 -2.87 5.81 -9.00
C PRO A 71 -1.68 4.93 -8.57
N MET A 72 -0.71 5.48 -7.83
CA MET A 72 0.48 4.76 -7.38
C MET A 72 0.18 3.73 -6.28
N MET A 73 -0.96 3.89 -5.59
CA MET A 73 -1.36 3.11 -4.42
C MET A 73 -2.48 2.11 -4.71
N LYS A 74 -2.89 1.99 -5.99
CA LYS A 74 -4.08 1.25 -6.42
C LYS A 74 -4.10 -0.20 -5.95
N ILE A 75 -2.99 -0.95 -6.06
CA ILE A 75 -2.96 -2.36 -5.65
C ILE A 75 -3.18 -2.49 -4.14
N THR A 76 -2.58 -1.59 -3.34
CA THR A 76 -2.81 -1.58 -1.88
C THR A 76 -4.25 -1.27 -1.55
N TYR A 77 -4.86 -0.27 -2.23
CA TYR A 77 -6.29 0.03 -2.08
C TYR A 77 -7.15 -1.21 -2.39
N ASP A 78 -6.94 -1.85 -3.55
CA ASP A 78 -7.70 -3.01 -3.99
C ASP A 78 -7.58 -4.18 -2.98
N LEU A 79 -6.38 -4.44 -2.46
CA LEU A 79 -6.17 -5.47 -1.43
C LEU A 79 -6.86 -5.14 -0.11
N GLY A 80 -6.90 -3.86 0.27
CA GLY A 80 -7.56 -3.40 1.49
C GLY A 80 -9.10 -3.40 1.42
N THR A 81 -9.69 -3.62 0.24
CA THR A 81 -11.13 -3.92 0.14
C THR A 81 -11.46 -5.29 0.75
N GLN A 82 -10.48 -6.20 0.81
CA GLN A 82 -10.66 -7.49 1.45
C GLN A 82 -10.85 -7.30 2.96
N ARG A 83 -11.91 -7.89 3.52
CA ARG A 83 -12.26 -7.79 4.95
C ARG A 83 -12.48 -6.35 5.42
N ASN A 84 -12.82 -5.45 4.51
CA ASN A 84 -13.12 -4.06 4.80
C ASN A 84 -11.98 -3.36 5.58
N PHE A 85 -10.73 -3.72 5.28
CA PHE A 85 -9.58 -3.13 5.96
C PHE A 85 -9.53 -1.61 5.74
N ASN A 86 -9.89 -1.13 4.54
CA ASN A 86 -9.85 0.29 4.22
C ASN A 86 -10.86 1.11 5.04
N GLU A 87 -12.04 0.58 5.33
CA GLU A 87 -13.16 1.31 5.98
C GLU A 87 -12.76 1.88 7.36
N GLN A 88 -11.79 1.26 8.05
CA GLN A 88 -11.33 1.79 9.34
C GLN A 88 -10.70 3.19 9.22
N MET A 89 -10.14 3.52 8.06
CA MET A 89 -9.45 4.78 7.78
C MET A 89 -10.39 5.89 7.29
N GLU A 90 -11.70 5.62 7.18
CA GLU A 90 -12.73 6.63 6.91
C GLU A 90 -13.07 7.46 8.16
N ASP A 91 -12.81 6.92 9.36
CA ASP A 91 -13.12 7.60 10.62
C ASP A 91 -12.16 8.76 10.87
N ASP A 92 -12.63 9.99 10.64
CA ASP A 92 -11.86 11.22 10.84
C ASP A 92 -11.51 11.50 12.31
N LYS A 93 -12.13 10.80 13.26
CA LYS A 93 -11.80 10.93 14.69
C LYS A 93 -10.56 10.15 15.08
N LYS A 94 -10.14 9.18 14.26
CA LYS A 94 -8.94 8.37 14.48
C LYS A 94 -7.77 8.94 13.69
N LYS A 95 -6.57 8.64 14.16
CA LYS A 95 -5.33 9.03 13.49
C LYS A 95 -4.61 7.80 12.96
N PHE A 96 -4.03 7.91 11.77
CA PHE A 96 -3.36 6.81 11.10
C PHE A 96 -2.00 7.23 10.53
N THR A 97 -1.04 6.31 10.54
CA THR A 97 0.18 6.43 9.74
C THR A 97 0.30 5.17 8.92
N PHE A 98 0.19 5.28 7.59
CA PHE A 98 0.11 4.12 6.70
C PHE A 98 1.30 4.05 5.75
N PHE A 99 2.12 3.01 5.91
CA PHE A 99 3.21 2.67 5.00
C PHE A 99 2.68 1.91 3.78
N VAL A 100 2.30 2.62 2.73
CA VAL A 100 1.64 2.03 1.57
C VAL A 100 2.67 1.48 0.60
N PRO A 101 2.74 0.16 0.33
CA PRO A 101 3.57 -0.33 -0.77
C PRO A 101 3.02 0.19 -2.10
N SER A 102 3.92 0.69 -2.95
CA SER A 102 3.56 1.15 -4.30
C SER A 102 3.13 -0.03 -5.19
N ASN A 103 2.47 0.27 -6.32
CA ASN A 103 2.17 -0.78 -7.30
C ASN A 103 3.44 -1.53 -7.75
N GLU A 104 4.56 -0.80 -7.95
CA GLU A 104 5.85 -1.40 -8.30
C GLU A 104 6.36 -2.35 -7.19
N ALA A 105 6.17 -2.00 -5.91
CA ALA A 105 6.52 -2.87 -4.79
C ALA A 105 5.74 -4.21 -4.84
N TRP A 106 4.45 -4.16 -5.17
CA TRP A 106 3.62 -5.35 -5.33
C TRP A 106 3.99 -6.17 -6.57
N GLU A 107 4.31 -5.53 -7.69
CA GLU A 107 4.78 -6.18 -8.92
C GLU A 107 6.14 -6.87 -8.72
N LYS A 108 7.05 -6.22 -7.99
CA LYS A 108 8.32 -6.81 -7.55
C LYS A 108 8.07 -8.06 -6.72
N GLN A 109 7.12 -8.00 -5.79
CA GLN A 109 6.77 -9.14 -4.95
C GLN A 109 6.08 -10.26 -5.76
N GLN A 110 5.27 -9.91 -6.75
CA GLN A 110 4.66 -10.88 -7.68
C GLN A 110 5.71 -11.59 -8.51
N SER A 111 6.76 -10.89 -8.93
CA SER A 111 7.89 -11.47 -9.65
C SER A 111 8.70 -12.43 -8.76
N LYS A 112 8.87 -12.08 -7.48
CA LYS A 112 9.61 -12.90 -6.50
C LYS A 112 8.84 -14.15 -6.07
N ASN A 113 7.55 -14.04 -5.80
CA ASN A 113 6.71 -15.15 -5.37
C ASN A 113 5.31 -15.12 -6.02
N PRO A 114 5.20 -15.56 -7.30
CA PRO A 114 3.95 -15.48 -8.05
C PRO A 114 2.79 -16.25 -7.41
N SER A 115 3.11 -17.41 -6.82
CA SER A 115 2.11 -18.28 -6.20
C SER A 115 1.46 -17.66 -4.96
N ALA A 116 2.28 -17.03 -4.10
CA ALA A 116 1.83 -16.30 -2.93
C ALA A 116 1.01 -15.08 -3.33
N MET A 117 1.50 -14.30 -4.30
CA MET A 117 0.78 -13.11 -4.74
C MET A 117 -0.54 -13.41 -5.41
N LYS A 118 -0.62 -14.48 -6.22
CA LYS A 118 -1.89 -14.94 -6.78
C LYS A 118 -2.91 -15.25 -5.68
N LYS A 119 -2.49 -15.90 -4.60
CA LYS A 119 -3.36 -16.22 -3.46
C LYS A 119 -3.88 -14.98 -2.72
N ILE A 120 -3.02 -13.98 -2.49
CA ILE A 120 -3.37 -12.70 -1.86
C ILE A 120 -4.34 -11.92 -2.75
N MET A 121 -4.02 -11.77 -4.04
CA MET A 121 -4.81 -11.00 -5.00
C MET A 121 -6.18 -11.64 -5.29
N MET A 122 -6.28 -12.97 -5.32
CA MET A 122 -7.56 -13.67 -5.50
C MET A 122 -8.44 -13.67 -4.24
N GLY A 123 -7.97 -13.09 -3.12
CA GLY A 123 -8.70 -13.11 -1.85
C GLY A 123 -8.89 -14.52 -1.29
N ALA A 124 -8.04 -15.48 -1.68
CA ALA A 124 -8.12 -16.86 -1.20
C ALA A 124 -7.82 -16.97 0.30
N PHE A 125 -7.00 -16.05 0.83
CA PHE A 125 -6.64 -15.95 2.24
C PHE A 125 -6.79 -14.51 2.72
N PRO A 126 -8.03 -14.01 2.84
CA PRO A 126 -8.27 -12.59 3.11
C PRO A 126 -7.84 -12.20 4.54
N GLY A 127 -7.75 -13.19 5.45
CA GLY A 127 -7.12 -13.01 6.75
C GLY A 127 -5.64 -12.68 6.66
N ASN A 128 -4.88 -13.38 5.81
CA ASN A 128 -3.46 -13.14 5.58
C ASN A 128 -3.21 -11.78 4.92
N THR A 129 -4.05 -11.40 3.94
CA THR A 129 -3.99 -10.07 3.32
C THR A 129 -4.17 -8.97 4.36
N LYS A 130 -5.25 -9.02 5.15
CA LYS A 130 -5.51 -8.06 6.23
C LYS A 130 -4.32 -7.98 7.19
N MET A 131 -3.81 -9.14 7.59
CA MET A 131 -2.64 -9.29 8.44
C MET A 131 -1.37 -8.62 7.89
N ILE A 132 -1.13 -8.68 6.58
CA ILE A 132 -0.01 -8.00 5.93
C ILE A 132 -0.27 -6.49 5.95
N LEU A 133 -1.48 -6.03 5.65
CA LEU A 133 -1.80 -4.60 5.64
C LEU A 133 -1.75 -3.96 7.05
N GLU A 134 -2.22 -4.65 8.09
CA GLU A 134 -2.13 -4.19 9.49
C GLU A 134 -0.69 -4.07 10.00
N ARG A 135 0.28 -4.73 9.37
CA ARG A 135 1.71 -4.54 9.67
C ARG A 135 2.25 -3.23 9.14
N HIS A 136 1.64 -2.72 8.08
CA HIS A 136 2.00 -1.46 7.44
C HIS A 136 1.24 -0.28 8.04
N LEU A 137 0.15 -0.54 8.77
CA LEU A 137 -0.69 0.47 9.39
C LEU A 137 -0.31 0.66 10.86
N MET A 138 -0.15 1.92 11.23
CA MET A 138 -0.16 2.36 12.62
C MET A 138 -1.50 3.05 12.90
N ALA A 139 -2.15 2.65 13.98
CA ALA A 139 -3.44 3.18 14.38
C ALA A 139 -3.32 4.02 15.65
N ASN A 140 -4.16 5.05 15.74
CA ASN A 140 -4.25 6.02 16.84
C ASN A 140 -3.11 7.04 16.92
N GLU A 141 -2.22 7.09 15.92
CA GLU A 141 -1.11 8.03 15.87
C GLU A 141 -0.85 8.46 14.41
N ALA A 142 -0.57 9.75 14.22
CA ALA A 142 -0.21 10.35 12.94
C ALA A 142 1.21 10.90 13.10
N MET A 143 2.15 10.37 12.33
CA MET A 143 3.56 10.76 12.42
C MET A 143 4.16 11.05 11.06
N GLU A 144 5.02 12.05 11.04
CA GLU A 144 5.93 12.31 9.93
C GLU A 144 7.19 11.46 10.04
N LEU A 145 7.88 11.24 8.92
CA LEU A 145 9.10 10.43 8.89
C LEU A 145 10.18 10.95 9.85
N GLU A 146 10.34 12.27 9.97
CA GLU A 146 11.31 12.87 10.89
C GLU A 146 10.99 12.63 12.37
N GLU A 147 9.71 12.61 12.73
CA GLU A 147 9.28 12.28 14.10
C GLU A 147 9.58 10.82 14.40
N MET A 148 9.29 9.94 13.45
CA MET A 148 9.59 8.52 13.56
C MET A 148 11.09 8.25 13.68
N VAL A 149 11.93 8.99 12.94
CA VAL A 149 13.39 8.92 13.07
C VAL A 149 13.85 9.29 14.48
N LYS A 150 13.25 10.32 15.09
CA LYS A 150 13.57 10.76 16.47
C LYS A 150 13.08 9.76 17.52
N GLN A 151 11.89 9.19 17.32
CA GLN A 151 11.28 8.23 18.24
C GLN A 151 11.93 6.84 18.16
N GLY A 152 12.47 6.47 16.99
CA GLY A 152 13.14 5.19 16.75
C GLY A 152 12.15 4.08 16.39
N LYS A 153 11.98 3.10 17.27
CA LYS A 153 11.08 1.96 17.02
C LYS A 153 9.64 2.34 17.34
N VAL A 154 8.77 2.25 16.34
CA VAL A 154 7.34 2.56 16.43
C VAL A 154 6.50 1.28 16.45
N GLN A 155 5.36 1.28 17.13
CA GLN A 155 4.49 0.10 17.22
C GLN A 155 3.44 0.12 16.09
N MET A 156 3.21 -1.04 15.47
CA MET A 156 2.23 -1.19 14.38
C MET A 156 0.91 -1.79 14.89
N ALA A 157 -0.19 -1.62 14.14
CA ALA A 157 -1.53 -2.06 14.54
C ALA A 157 -1.64 -3.57 14.79
N ARG A 158 -0.90 -4.39 14.02
CA ARG A 158 -0.81 -5.85 14.24
C ARG A 158 0.06 -6.26 15.44
N GLY A 159 0.76 -5.31 16.05
CA GLY A 159 1.87 -5.58 16.95
C GLY A 159 3.18 -5.83 16.20
N GLY A 160 4.29 -5.65 16.91
CA GLY A 160 5.63 -5.58 16.33
C GLY A 160 6.01 -4.14 15.98
N THR A 161 7.30 -3.93 15.71
CA THR A 161 7.86 -2.60 15.52
C THR A 161 8.45 -2.40 14.15
N ILE A 162 8.31 -1.19 13.63
CA ILE A 162 9.06 -0.68 12.48
C ILE A 162 10.06 0.36 12.97
N GLN A 163 11.19 0.51 12.28
CA GLN A 163 12.13 1.59 12.51
C GLN A 163 12.31 2.40 11.23
N VAL A 164 12.19 3.73 11.33
CA VAL A 164 12.51 4.63 10.23
C VAL A 164 13.90 5.22 10.45
N THR A 165 14.72 5.21 9.41
CA THR A 165 16.06 5.82 9.43
C THR A 165 16.23 6.78 8.27
N LYS A 166 17.04 7.81 8.48
CA LYS A 166 17.38 8.83 7.49
C LYS A 166 18.78 8.54 6.94
N ASP A 167 18.87 8.17 5.67
CA ASP A 167 20.15 8.07 4.93
C ASP A 167 20.41 9.39 4.22
N ASN A 168 21.33 10.18 4.79
CA ASN A 168 21.87 11.38 4.17
C ASN A 168 22.92 10.98 3.12
N GLY A 169 22.48 10.24 2.09
CA GLY A 169 23.26 9.77 0.94
C GLY A 169 24.75 9.71 1.19
N ALA A 170 25.23 8.65 1.85
CA ALA A 170 26.63 8.52 2.22
C ALA A 170 27.58 8.85 1.05
N LYS A 171 28.47 9.83 1.27
CA LYS A 171 29.66 10.16 0.47
C LYS A 171 30.67 8.99 0.32
N ASN A 172 30.29 7.76 0.66
CA ASN A 172 31.14 6.57 0.64
C ASN A 172 30.39 5.38 0.03
N ARG A 173 30.32 5.30 -1.31
CA ARG A 173 30.04 4.03 -1.99
C ARG A 173 31.36 3.41 -2.44
N ASN A 174 31.89 2.48 -1.65
CA ASN A 174 32.74 1.45 -2.23
C ASN A 174 31.88 0.62 -3.20
N LYS A 175 32.44 0.42 -4.40
CA LYS A 175 31.82 -0.13 -5.61
C LYS A 175 30.99 -1.40 -5.34
N VAL A 176 29.68 -1.29 -5.50
CA VAL A 176 28.85 -2.37 -6.04
C VAL A 176 28.07 -1.77 -7.20
N ALA A 177 28.23 -2.37 -8.37
CA ALA A 177 27.78 -1.81 -9.65
C ALA A 177 26.26 -1.56 -9.65
N PRO A 178 25.78 -0.41 -10.17
CA PRO A 178 24.36 -0.20 -10.38
C PRO A 178 23.90 -1.10 -11.53
N GLN A 179 22.96 -2.00 -11.26
CA GLN A 179 22.23 -2.70 -12.31
C GLN A 179 21.38 -1.68 -13.06
N ALA A 180 21.55 -1.67 -14.38
CA ALA A 180 21.00 -0.70 -15.31
C ALA A 180 19.46 -0.72 -15.33
N ASN A 181 18.87 0.47 -15.20
CA ASN A 181 17.62 0.98 -15.82
C ASN A 181 16.94 2.05 -14.94
N ASN A 182 17.68 3.07 -14.48
CA ASN A 182 17.10 4.22 -13.78
C ASN A 182 16.86 5.36 -14.77
N LYS A 183 15.78 5.29 -15.56
CA LYS A 183 15.25 6.49 -16.25
C LYS A 183 14.32 7.21 -15.28
N GLY A 184 14.82 8.26 -14.62
CA GLY A 184 13.98 9.27 -13.96
C GLY A 184 14.11 9.44 -12.43
N LYS A 185 15.08 8.81 -11.75
CA LYS A 185 15.22 8.98 -10.30
C LYS A 185 16.12 10.18 -9.99
N PRO A 186 15.67 11.21 -9.24
CA PRO A 186 16.56 12.32 -8.88
C PRO A 186 17.72 11.81 -8.02
N GLU A 187 18.93 12.06 -8.51
CA GLU A 187 20.18 11.84 -7.80
C GLU A 187 20.33 12.89 -6.68
N SER A 188 20.78 12.44 -5.50
CA SER A 188 21.19 13.28 -4.35
C SER A 188 20.07 14.07 -3.63
N GLY A 189 19.23 13.34 -2.89
CA GLY A 189 18.34 13.88 -1.86
C GLY A 189 18.36 12.96 -0.64
N THR A 190 17.99 13.50 0.52
CA THR A 190 17.71 12.72 1.74
C THR A 190 16.82 11.53 1.40
N ARG A 191 17.19 10.31 1.85
CA ARG A 191 16.36 9.12 1.70
C ARG A 191 15.91 8.64 3.07
N TYR A 192 14.68 8.16 3.15
CA TYR A 192 14.18 7.45 4.32
C TYR A 192 14.10 5.96 4.03
N LEU A 193 14.52 5.16 5.01
CA LEU A 193 14.47 3.70 4.97
C LEU A 193 13.58 3.21 6.11
N VAL A 194 12.68 2.30 5.78
CA VAL A 194 11.74 1.65 6.70
C VAL A 194 12.21 0.22 6.91
N GLU A 195 12.60 -0.13 8.13
CA GLU A 195 13.05 -1.48 8.48
C GLU A 195 11.98 -2.22 9.30
N TRP A 196 11.70 -3.45 8.89
CA TRP A 196 10.91 -4.42 9.64
C TRP A 196 11.52 -5.82 9.53
N ASP A 197 11.93 -6.40 10.67
CA ASP A 197 12.32 -7.82 10.79
C ASP A 197 13.34 -8.27 9.72
N GLY A 198 14.35 -7.41 9.46
CA GLY A 198 15.42 -7.60 8.49
C GLY A 198 15.08 -7.21 7.04
N ILE A 199 13.84 -6.81 6.76
CA ILE A 199 13.41 -6.27 5.46
C ILE A 199 13.52 -4.75 5.52
N VAL A 200 14.22 -4.15 4.55
CA VAL A 200 14.37 -2.70 4.42
C VAL A 200 13.68 -2.24 3.15
N ALA A 201 12.79 -1.24 3.28
CA ALA A 201 12.08 -0.61 2.18
C ALA A 201 12.47 0.87 2.08
N GLU A 202 12.81 1.35 0.88
CA GLU A 202 13.02 2.78 0.64
C GLU A 202 11.67 3.50 0.56
N VAL A 203 11.55 4.65 1.22
CA VAL A 203 10.40 5.54 1.03
C VAL A 203 10.52 6.24 -0.31
N GLU A 204 9.50 6.09 -1.14
CA GLU A 204 9.40 6.74 -2.45
C GLU A 204 8.71 8.09 -2.38
N ARG A 205 7.61 8.20 -1.63
CA ARG A 205 6.92 9.45 -1.32
C ARG A 205 6.61 9.48 0.16
N GLY A 206 7.31 10.34 0.88
CA GLY A 206 7.12 10.56 2.31
C GLY A 206 6.08 11.64 2.61
N ASP A 207 5.65 11.68 3.87
CA ASP A 207 4.89 12.78 4.46
C ASP A 207 3.70 13.28 3.61
N ILE A 208 2.94 12.34 3.04
CA ILE A 208 1.67 12.66 2.37
C ILE A 208 0.62 12.89 3.45
N GLU A 209 0.44 14.15 3.83
CA GLU A 209 -0.51 14.54 4.86
C GLU A 209 -1.97 14.31 4.41
N CYS A 210 -2.79 13.83 5.33
CA CYS A 210 -4.22 13.59 5.20
C CYS A 210 -4.94 14.18 6.42
N THR A 211 -6.24 14.46 6.33
CA THR A 211 -7.03 15.06 7.45
C THR A 211 -7.00 14.21 8.72
N ASN A 212 -6.82 12.90 8.59
CA ASN A 212 -6.78 11.94 9.68
C ASN A 212 -5.48 11.14 9.76
N GLY A 213 -4.37 11.63 9.18
CA GLY A 213 -3.11 10.89 9.25
C GLY A 213 -2.05 11.23 8.22
N TYR A 214 -1.07 10.35 8.09
CA TYR A 214 -0.03 10.40 7.07
C TYR A 214 0.03 9.12 6.26
N ILE A 215 0.39 9.26 4.99
CA ILE A 215 0.77 8.16 4.12
C ILE A 215 2.26 8.28 3.77
N HIS A 216 2.97 7.15 3.82
CA HIS A 216 4.34 7.01 3.33
C HIS A 216 4.39 5.89 2.31
N VAL A 217 4.62 6.22 1.04
CA VAL A 217 4.70 5.23 -0.03
C VAL A 217 6.07 4.58 -0.02
N ILE A 218 6.13 3.26 0.02
CA ILE A 218 7.36 2.47 0.11
C ILE A 218 7.56 1.56 -1.11
N ARG A 219 8.83 1.28 -1.43
CA ARG A 219 9.24 0.49 -2.61
C ARG A 219 9.25 -1.02 -2.42
N ASP A 220 9.00 -1.50 -1.21
CA ASP A 220 9.01 -2.92 -0.89
C ASP A 220 7.85 -3.26 0.04
N VAL A 221 7.26 -4.43 -0.15
CA VAL A 221 6.21 -4.94 0.74
C VAL A 221 6.87 -5.57 1.97
N LEU A 222 6.51 -5.12 3.17
CA LEU A 222 7.00 -5.67 4.43
C LEU A 222 6.32 -7.02 4.72
N MET A 223 6.76 -8.07 4.03
CA MET A 223 6.22 -9.43 4.16
C MET A 223 7.28 -10.52 4.00
N LYS A 224 7.04 -11.66 4.66
CA LYS A 224 7.86 -12.87 4.56
C LYS A 224 7.08 -13.97 3.87
N ASP A 225 7.76 -14.95 3.30
CA ASP A 225 7.11 -16.06 2.60
C ASP A 225 6.14 -16.85 3.50
N LYS A 226 6.46 -16.97 4.80
CA LYS A 226 5.59 -17.60 5.80
C LYS A 226 4.24 -16.90 5.99
N ASP A 227 4.12 -15.62 5.61
CA ASP A 227 2.85 -14.89 5.72
C ASP A 227 1.80 -15.40 4.72
N VAL A 228 2.21 -16.17 3.71
CA VAL A 228 1.34 -16.65 2.62
C VAL A 228 1.34 -18.18 2.50
N GLN A 229 2.13 -18.85 3.32
CA GLN A 229 2.07 -20.30 3.47
C GLN A 229 0.85 -20.66 4.31
N VAL A 230 0.03 -21.53 3.75
CA VAL A 230 -1.10 -22.13 4.43
C VAL A 230 -0.61 -23.51 4.80
N ASN A 231 -0.53 -23.83 6.10
CA ASN A 231 -0.38 -25.22 6.49
C ASN A 231 -1.66 -25.92 6.01
N THR A 232 -1.54 -26.68 4.93
CA THR A 232 -2.53 -27.68 4.58
C THR A 232 -2.47 -28.73 5.69
N ALA A 233 -3.22 -28.53 6.78
CA ALA A 233 -3.63 -29.66 7.59
C ALA A 233 -4.45 -30.54 6.64
N ALA A 234 -3.82 -31.60 6.12
CA ALA A 234 -4.54 -32.65 5.44
C ALA A 234 -5.64 -33.11 6.41
N VAL A 235 -6.90 -32.92 6.04
CA VAL A 235 -7.98 -33.67 6.67
C VAL A 235 -7.60 -35.12 6.45
N PRO A 236 -7.37 -35.95 7.49
CA PRO A 236 -7.12 -37.35 7.28
C PRO A 236 -8.40 -37.90 6.65
N VAL A 237 -8.33 -38.21 5.36
CA VAL A 237 -9.33 -39.04 4.70
C VAL A 237 -9.19 -40.40 5.36
N GLY A 238 -9.98 -40.61 6.42
CA GLY A 238 -10.12 -41.89 7.07
C GLY A 238 -10.56 -42.89 6.02
N ALA A 239 -9.67 -43.80 5.64
CA ALA A 239 -9.98 -44.93 4.81
C ALA A 239 -10.99 -45.82 5.55
N THR A 240 -12.25 -45.82 5.12
CA THR A 240 -13.19 -46.91 5.41
C THR A 240 -13.41 -47.67 4.11
N SER A 241 -12.60 -48.71 3.93
CA SER A 241 -12.73 -49.71 2.89
C SER A 241 -13.62 -50.88 3.35
N GLY A 242 -14.60 -51.25 2.51
CA GLY A 242 -15.37 -52.52 2.54
C GLY A 242 -16.64 -52.45 3.42
N PHE A 243 -17.82 -52.92 3.03
CA PHE A 243 -18.20 -53.97 2.08
C PHE A 243 -19.60 -53.70 1.46
N LEU A 244 -19.81 -54.30 0.29
CA LEU A 244 -21.07 -54.47 -0.44
C LEU A 244 -22.21 -55.06 0.43
N SER A 245 -23.46 -54.63 0.18
CA SER A 245 -24.54 -55.58 -0.13
C SER A 245 -25.80 -54.85 -0.66
N PHE A 246 -26.21 -55.22 -1.86
CA PHE A 246 -27.53 -54.96 -2.42
C PHE A 246 -28.55 -55.87 -1.72
N THR A 247 -29.64 -55.32 -1.17
CA THR A 247 -30.94 -56.03 -1.16
C THR A 247 -32.12 -55.07 -1.13
N LEU A 248 -33.12 -55.51 -1.89
CA LEU A 248 -34.40 -54.95 -2.29
C LEU A 248 -35.47 -55.10 -1.18
N LEU A 249 -36.66 -54.52 -1.41
CA LEU A 249 -37.95 -54.58 -0.65
C LEU A 249 -38.15 -53.49 0.42
N SER A 250 -39.31 -52.84 0.56
CA SER A 250 -40.58 -52.83 -0.17
C SER A 250 -41.47 -51.75 0.47
N PHE A 251 -42.27 -51.06 -0.33
CA PHE A 251 -43.39 -50.23 0.13
C PHE A 251 -44.47 -51.08 0.83
N LEU A 252 -45.25 -50.40 1.69
CA LEU A 252 -46.64 -50.69 2.11
C LEU A 252 -46.85 -51.45 3.43
N ALA A 253 -47.35 -50.75 4.46
CA ALA A 253 -48.65 -51.03 5.11
C ALA A 253 -48.89 -50.12 6.35
N ALA A 254 -50.14 -49.67 6.46
CA ALA A 254 -50.68 -48.82 7.52
C ALA A 254 -51.22 -49.62 8.73
N LYS A 255 -51.29 -48.98 9.90
CA LYS A 255 -52.31 -49.12 10.97
C LYS A 255 -51.99 -48.12 12.11
N LEU A 256 -52.77 -47.05 12.31
CA LEU A 256 -54.02 -46.90 13.10
C LEU A 256 -53.86 -47.05 14.64
N LEU A 257 -54.25 -45.96 15.31
CA LEU A 257 -54.96 -45.81 16.59
C LEU A 257 -54.26 -46.04 17.93
N SER A 258 -54.22 -44.97 18.73
CA SER A 258 -54.79 -44.79 20.08
C SER A 258 -54.39 -43.37 20.52
N LEU A 259 -55.18 -42.54 21.20
CA LEU A 259 -56.53 -42.57 21.77
C LEU A 259 -56.89 -41.09 22.01
#